data_AF-A0A5K1GDY0-F1
#
_entry.id   AF-A0A5K1GDY0-F1
#
_cell.length_a   1.000
_cell.length_b   1.000
_cell.length_c   1.000
_cell.angle_alpha   90.00
_cell.angle_beta   90.00
_cell.angle_gamma   90.00
#
_symmetry.space_group_name_H-M   'P 1'
#
loop_
_entity.id
_entity.type
_entity.pdbx_description
1 polymer ?
#
loop_
_entity_poly.entity_id
_entity_poly.type
_entity_poly.pdbx_seq_one_letter_code
_entity_poly.pdbx_strand_id
1 'polypeptide(L)'
;MASTLRHGSHHHPLQHIGTMDASVRAANCRACDLPFTSENVDLFGCGLCGFFLHRSCCFMPTLLKNPAHPQHQLVLRYASAYSSGHFGCDICGNGGQGFNYHCQTCQFDAHLPCVNLPRKALSPAHQHRLQLLFRPPAMGRTSCGFCGIQIQHCCYSCSRCSFFLHP
;
A
#
# COMPACT_ATOMS: atom_id res chain seq x y z
N MET A 1 -28.16 -10.66 9.73
CA MET A 1 -28.44 -10.17 8.37
C MET A 1 -27.11 -10.05 7.64
N ALA A 2 -26.91 -10.76 6.52
CA ALA A 2 -25.64 -10.72 5.80
C ALA A 2 -25.52 -9.38 5.04
N SER A 3 -24.58 -8.54 5.46
CA SER A 3 -24.32 -7.24 4.83
C SER A 3 -23.69 -7.47 3.45
N THR A 4 -24.42 -7.21 2.38
CA THR A 4 -23.92 -7.27 1.01
C THR A 4 -23.49 -5.87 0.54
N LEU A 5 -22.42 -5.82 -0.27
CA LEU A 5 -21.80 -4.58 -0.71
C LEU A 5 -21.58 -4.59 -2.23
N ARG A 6 -22.10 -3.58 -2.91
CA ARG A 6 -21.74 -3.29 -4.30
C ARG A 6 -20.47 -2.46 -4.31
N HIS A 7 -19.37 -3.02 -4.80
CA HIS A 7 -18.07 -2.35 -4.82
C HIS A 7 -17.68 -1.94 -6.25
N GLY A 8 -17.15 -0.73 -6.44
CA GLY A 8 -16.87 -0.19 -7.77
C GLY A 8 -15.78 -0.93 -8.57
N SER A 9 -15.02 -1.82 -7.93
CA SER A 9 -13.98 -2.62 -8.59
C SER A 9 -14.47 -3.98 -9.10
N HIS A 10 -15.70 -4.40 -8.77
CA HIS A 10 -16.16 -5.76 -9.05
C HIS A 10 -17.66 -5.79 -9.33
N HIS A 11 -18.06 -6.56 -10.33
CA HIS A 11 -19.44 -6.60 -10.82
C HIS A 11 -20.43 -7.37 -9.92
N HIS A 12 -19.96 -8.32 -9.10
CA HIS A 12 -20.82 -9.06 -8.20
C HIS A 12 -20.88 -8.38 -6.83
N PRO A 13 -22.02 -8.47 -6.11
CA PRO A 13 -22.10 -8.06 -4.72
C PRO A 13 -21.09 -8.86 -3.87
N LEU A 14 -20.27 -8.15 -3.12
CA LEU A 14 -19.38 -8.76 -2.13
C LEU A 14 -20.17 -9.02 -0.86
N GLN A 15 -19.88 -10.14 -0.21
CA GLN A 15 -20.44 -10.49 1.09
C GLN A 15 -19.38 -10.30 2.16
N HIS A 16 -19.82 -9.87 3.33
CA HIS A 16 -18.96 -9.93 4.51
C HIS A 16 -18.66 -11.38 4.86
N ILE A 17 -17.37 -11.71 4.97
CA ILE A 17 -16.90 -13.06 5.30
C ILE A 17 -16.32 -13.00 6.71
N GLY A 18 -16.97 -13.72 7.65
CA GLY A 18 -16.55 -13.78 9.04
C GLY A 18 -15.52 -14.87 9.36
N THR A 19 -15.18 -15.73 8.40
CA THR A 19 -14.29 -16.89 8.59
C THR A 19 -13.34 -17.06 7.42
N MET A 20 -12.06 -17.26 7.72
CA MET A 20 -11.05 -17.58 6.70
C MET A 20 -11.01 -19.07 6.41
N ASP A 21 -11.61 -19.47 5.30
CA ASP A 21 -11.41 -20.81 4.73
C ASP A 21 -10.03 -20.94 4.05
N ALA A 22 -9.73 -22.13 3.54
CA ALA A 22 -8.46 -22.41 2.85
C ALA A 22 -8.25 -21.52 1.61
N SER A 23 -9.31 -21.15 0.90
CA SER A 23 -9.24 -20.32 -0.30
C SER A 23 -8.86 -18.89 0.04
N VAL A 24 -9.44 -18.32 1.10
CA VAL A 24 -9.07 -16.98 1.57
C VAL A 24 -7.62 -16.94 2.05
N ARG A 25 -7.17 -17.97 2.79
CA ARG A 25 -5.79 -18.03 3.32
C ARG A 25 -4.73 -18.18 2.23
N ALA A 26 -5.09 -18.77 1.10
CA ALA A 26 -4.22 -18.88 -0.07
C ALA A 26 -4.26 -17.65 -0.98
N ALA A 27 -5.18 -16.70 -0.73
CA ALA A 27 -5.38 -15.53 -1.56
C ALA A 27 -4.77 -14.26 -0.94
N ASN A 28 -4.44 -13.31 -1.80
CA ASN A 28 -4.10 -11.94 -1.41
C ASN A 28 -5.29 -11.01 -1.64
N CYS A 29 -5.37 -9.94 -0.86
CA CYS A 29 -6.31 -8.86 -1.09
C CYS A 29 -6.10 -8.24 -2.48
N ARG A 30 -7.14 -8.19 -3.31
CA ARG A 30 -7.05 -7.67 -4.69
C ARG A 30 -6.72 -6.18 -4.79
N ALA A 31 -6.78 -5.44 -3.68
CA ALA A 31 -6.49 -4.03 -3.63
C ALA A 31 -5.07 -3.69 -3.16
N CYS A 32 -4.56 -4.36 -2.11
CA CYS A 32 -3.23 -4.06 -1.56
C CYS A 32 -2.20 -5.16 -1.80
N ASP A 33 -2.60 -6.29 -2.36
CA ASP A 33 -1.80 -7.49 -2.61
C ASP A 33 -1.12 -8.07 -1.35
N LEU A 34 -1.64 -7.73 -0.18
CA LEU A 34 -1.21 -8.31 1.09
C LEU A 34 -2.05 -9.53 1.45
N PRO A 35 -1.47 -10.54 2.12
CA PRO A 35 -2.18 -11.73 2.57
C PRO A 35 -3.18 -11.39 3.68
N PHE A 36 -4.21 -12.22 3.82
CA PHE A 36 -5.12 -12.18 4.95
C PHE A 36 -4.49 -12.89 6.15
N THR A 37 -4.41 -12.20 7.29
CA THR A 37 -3.86 -12.76 8.53
C THR A 37 -4.96 -13.02 9.54
N SER A 38 -4.76 -13.99 10.45
CA SER A 38 -5.70 -14.31 11.55
C SER A 38 -6.07 -13.11 12.43
N GLU A 39 -5.28 -12.03 12.41
CA GLU A 39 -5.56 -10.79 13.14
C GLU A 39 -6.50 -9.83 12.38
N ASN A 40 -6.65 -10.00 11.05
CA ASN A 40 -7.48 -9.18 10.18
C ASN A 40 -8.50 -10.05 9.41
N VAL A 41 -9.39 -10.72 10.14
CA VAL A 41 -10.45 -11.59 9.58
C VAL A 41 -11.56 -10.79 8.86
N ASP A 42 -11.60 -9.48 9.05
CA ASP A 42 -12.66 -8.64 8.50
C ASP A 42 -12.43 -8.33 7.01
N LEU A 43 -13.10 -9.10 6.15
CA LEU A 43 -12.96 -9.03 4.70
C LEU A 43 -14.31 -9.15 3.98
N PHE A 44 -14.31 -8.65 2.75
CA PHE A 44 -15.41 -8.77 1.81
C PHE A 44 -14.98 -9.65 0.65
N GLY A 45 -15.82 -10.61 0.27
CA GLY A 45 -15.51 -11.56 -0.79
C GLY A 45 -16.65 -11.85 -1.73
N CYS A 46 -16.30 -12.27 -2.95
CA CYS A 46 -17.23 -12.86 -3.91
C CYS A 46 -17.00 -14.37 -3.98
N GLY A 47 -17.99 -15.15 -3.51
CA GLY A 47 -17.93 -16.62 -3.56
C GLY A 47 -17.94 -17.21 -4.97
N LEU A 48 -18.33 -16.44 -5.99
CA LEU A 48 -18.36 -16.89 -7.39
C LEU A 48 -17.01 -16.75 -8.10
N CYS A 49 -16.21 -15.75 -7.70
CA CYS A 49 -15.02 -15.34 -8.45
C CYS A 49 -13.71 -15.44 -7.66
N GLY A 50 -13.77 -15.72 -6.36
CA GLY A 50 -12.59 -15.67 -5.49
C GLY A 50 -11.99 -14.26 -5.37
N PHE A 51 -12.82 -13.23 -5.53
CA PHE A 51 -12.39 -11.83 -5.38
C PHE A 51 -12.51 -11.43 -3.90
N PHE A 52 -11.40 -11.17 -3.23
CA PHE A 52 -11.35 -10.83 -1.81
C PHE A 52 -10.69 -9.48 -1.56
N LEU A 53 -11.23 -8.72 -0.60
CA LEU A 53 -10.73 -7.43 -0.15
C LEU A 53 -10.72 -7.35 1.37
N HIS A 54 -9.66 -6.80 1.97
CA HIS A 54 -9.74 -6.32 3.35
C HIS A 54 -10.86 -5.28 3.47
N ARG A 55 -11.55 -5.25 4.61
CA ARG A 55 -12.53 -4.20 4.90
C ARG A 55 -11.93 -2.80 4.73
N SER A 56 -10.73 -2.57 5.25
CA SER A 56 -10.03 -1.29 5.13
C SER A 56 -9.79 -0.90 3.66
N CYS A 57 -9.38 -1.85 2.82
CA CYS A 57 -9.18 -1.62 1.39
C CYS A 57 -10.48 -1.33 0.63
N CYS A 58 -11.60 -1.87 1.11
CA CYS A 58 -12.92 -1.68 0.50
C CYS A 58 -13.49 -0.27 0.70
N PHE A 59 -13.05 0.43 1.76
CA PHE A 59 -13.56 1.75 2.14
C PHE A 59 -12.49 2.85 2.03
N MET A 60 -11.51 2.65 1.16
CA MET A 60 -10.48 3.66 0.90
C MET A 60 -11.10 4.90 0.23
N PRO A 61 -10.68 6.12 0.63
CA PRO A 61 -11.23 7.34 0.07
C PRO A 61 -10.86 7.48 -1.41
N THR A 62 -11.81 7.90 -2.25
CA THR A 62 -11.57 8.08 -3.69
C THR A 62 -10.56 9.19 -3.97
N LEU A 63 -10.50 10.22 -3.11
CA LEU A 63 -9.54 11.32 -3.20
C LEU A 63 -8.71 11.38 -1.92
N LEU A 64 -7.39 11.41 -2.06
CA LEU A 64 -6.46 11.41 -0.92
C LEU A 64 -5.48 12.57 -1.01
N LYS A 65 -5.36 13.34 0.08
CA LYS A 65 -4.26 14.29 0.26
C LYS A 65 -3.12 13.55 0.98
N ASN A 66 -2.00 13.35 0.28
CA ASN A 66 -0.88 12.59 0.82
C ASN A 66 0.32 13.51 1.09
N PRO A 67 0.97 13.45 2.27
CA PRO A 67 2.14 14.28 2.55
C PRO A 67 3.35 14.02 1.64
N ALA A 68 3.46 12.83 1.03
CA ALA A 68 4.49 12.55 0.03
C ALA A 68 4.25 13.29 -1.30
N HIS A 69 3.01 13.70 -1.55
CA HIS A 69 2.58 14.42 -2.75
C HIS A 69 1.58 15.53 -2.39
N PRO A 70 2.03 16.62 -1.73
CA PRO A 70 1.12 17.63 -1.17
C PRO A 70 0.51 18.58 -2.22
N GLN A 71 1.06 18.57 -3.44
CA GLN A 71 0.70 19.50 -4.51
C GLN A 71 -0.71 19.22 -5.07
N HIS A 72 -1.07 17.94 -5.16
CA HIS A 72 -2.35 17.49 -5.72
C HIS A 72 -2.98 16.39 -4.87
N GLN A 73 -4.28 16.19 -5.06
CA GLN A 73 -4.95 14.99 -4.55
C GLN A 73 -4.65 13.80 -5.45
N LEU A 74 -4.45 12.65 -4.81
CA LEU A 74 -4.36 11.37 -5.51
C LEU A 74 -5.76 10.79 -5.65
N VAL A 75 -6.03 10.19 -6.81
CA VAL A 75 -7.30 9.53 -7.12
C VAL A 75 -7.13 8.02 -6.97
N LEU A 76 -8.02 7.36 -6.24
CA LEU A 76 -8.05 5.90 -6.15
C LEU A 76 -8.48 5.32 -7.49
N ARG A 77 -7.69 4.36 -7.99
CA ARG A 77 -7.96 3.61 -9.20
C ARG A 77 -8.06 2.13 -8.84
N TYR A 78 -9.07 1.44 -9.37
CA TYR A 78 -9.25 -0.01 -9.18
C TYR A 78 -8.47 -0.85 -10.19
N ALA A 79 -7.91 -0.20 -11.19
CA ALA A 79 -7.00 -0.79 -12.17
C ALA A 79 -5.96 0.26 -12.54
N SER A 80 -4.75 -0.20 -12.86
CA SER A 80 -3.66 0.66 -13.31
C SER A 80 -4.10 1.54 -14.49
N ALA A 81 -3.58 2.78 -14.54
CA ALA A 81 -3.79 3.68 -15.67
C ALA A 81 -3.00 3.25 -16.92
N TYR A 82 -2.06 2.31 -16.76
CA TYR A 82 -1.15 1.88 -17.82
C TYR A 82 -1.65 0.59 -18.50
N SER A 83 -1.40 0.47 -19.80
CA SER A 83 -1.80 -0.68 -20.61
C SER A 83 -1.20 -2.01 -20.16
N SER A 84 -0.05 -1.96 -19.47
CA SER A 84 0.59 -3.15 -18.88
C SER A 84 -0.17 -3.72 -17.69
N GLY A 85 -1.11 -2.98 -17.10
CA GLY A 85 -1.79 -3.36 -15.85
C GLY A 85 -0.93 -3.19 -14.59
N HIS A 86 0.31 -2.73 -14.74
CA HIS A 86 1.28 -2.54 -13.66
C HIS A 86 1.56 -1.05 -13.45
N PHE A 87 2.06 -0.67 -12.28
CA PHE A 87 2.55 0.67 -11.97
C PHE A 87 3.82 0.60 -11.12
N GLY A 88 4.66 1.63 -11.16
CA GLY A 88 5.77 1.81 -10.24
C GLY A 88 5.35 2.73 -9.09
N CYS A 89 5.62 2.37 -7.85
CA CYS A 89 5.26 3.21 -6.71
C CYS A 89 6.36 4.23 -6.40
N ASP A 90 6.02 5.52 -6.47
CA ASP A 90 6.96 6.61 -6.19
C ASP A 90 7.37 6.70 -4.71
N ILE A 91 6.62 6.04 -3.82
CA ILE A 91 6.91 6.02 -2.38
C ILE A 91 7.97 4.97 -2.05
N CYS A 92 7.78 3.71 -2.47
CA CYS A 92 8.69 2.62 -2.10
C CYS A 92 9.66 2.20 -3.23
N GLY A 93 9.41 2.62 -4.47
CA GLY A 93 10.19 2.25 -5.65
C GLY A 93 9.84 0.89 -6.26
N ASN A 94 8.95 0.12 -5.64
CA ASN A 94 8.57 -1.21 -6.11
C ASN A 94 7.40 -1.17 -7.09
N GLY A 95 7.32 -2.18 -7.95
CA GLY A 95 6.17 -2.40 -8.82
C GLY A 95 4.90 -2.78 -8.06
N GLY A 96 3.74 -2.53 -8.65
CA GLY A 96 2.43 -2.88 -8.11
C GLY A 96 1.46 -3.30 -9.20
N GLN A 97 0.45 -4.06 -8.77
CA GLN A 97 -0.70 -4.46 -9.56
C GLN A 97 -1.98 -4.20 -8.74
N GLY A 98 -3.12 -4.13 -9.41
CA GLY A 98 -4.41 -3.91 -8.74
C GLY A 98 -4.68 -2.43 -8.48
N PHE A 99 -5.02 -2.09 -7.23
CA PHE A 99 -5.47 -0.74 -6.90
C PHE A 99 -4.28 0.15 -6.59
N ASN A 100 -4.38 1.42 -6.97
CA ASN A 100 -3.36 2.42 -6.67
C ASN A 100 -3.99 3.80 -6.48
N TYR A 101 -3.24 4.66 -5.81
CA TYR A 101 -3.48 6.09 -5.83
C TYR A 101 -2.66 6.72 -6.95
N HIS A 102 -3.34 7.42 -7.85
CA HIS A 102 -2.74 8.01 -9.04
C HIS A 102 -2.99 9.52 -9.11
N CYS A 103 -1.96 10.29 -9.47
CA CYS A 103 -2.09 11.68 -9.87
C CYS A 103 -1.86 11.79 -11.38
N GLN A 104 -2.91 12.12 -12.13
CA GLN A 104 -2.82 12.29 -13.60
C GLN A 104 -1.85 13.41 -14.00
N THR A 105 -1.81 14.50 -13.24
CA THR A 105 -0.99 15.69 -13.56
C THR A 105 0.50 15.41 -13.40
N CYS A 106 0.88 14.70 -12.34
CA CYS A 106 2.29 14.45 -12.01
C CYS A 106 2.76 13.05 -12.40
N GLN A 107 1.86 12.18 -12.87
CA GLN A 107 2.10 10.75 -13.05
C GLN A 107 2.67 10.09 -11.77
N PHE A 108 2.15 10.53 -10.62
CA PHE A 108 2.55 10.00 -9.32
C PHE A 108 1.68 8.80 -8.97
N ASP A 109 2.30 7.67 -8.66
CA ASP A 109 1.65 6.41 -8.35
C ASP A 109 2.07 5.90 -6.97
N ALA A 110 1.11 5.42 -6.19
CA ALA A 110 1.38 4.84 -4.89
C ALA A 110 0.50 3.63 -4.59
N HIS A 111 1.10 2.58 -4.01
CA HIS A 111 0.35 1.48 -3.43
C HIS A 111 -0.54 1.98 -2.29
N LEU A 112 -1.70 1.35 -2.09
CA LEU A 112 -2.59 1.61 -0.95
C LEU A 112 -1.89 1.54 0.43
N PRO A 113 -1.02 0.55 0.74
CA PRO A 113 -0.29 0.56 2.00
C PRO A 113 0.74 1.69 2.09
N CYS A 114 1.36 2.08 0.97
CA CYS A 114 2.42 3.08 0.94
C CYS A 114 1.93 4.49 1.31
N VAL A 115 0.70 4.85 0.95
CA VAL A 115 0.13 6.16 1.33
C VAL A 115 -0.21 6.27 2.82
N ASN A 116 -0.26 5.15 3.54
CA ASN A 116 -0.57 5.08 4.96
C ASN A 116 0.65 4.74 5.84
N LEU A 117 1.86 4.83 5.29
CA LEU A 117 3.07 4.55 6.05
C LEU A 117 3.14 5.43 7.31
N PRO A 118 3.49 4.83 8.47
CA PRO A 118 3.58 5.59 9.71
C PRO A 118 4.73 6.60 9.60
N ARG A 119 4.50 7.83 10.06
CA ARG A 119 5.55 8.86 10.07
C ARG A 119 6.77 8.49 10.91
N LYS A 120 6.61 7.54 11.83
CA LYS A 120 7.67 7.04 12.70
C LYS A 120 7.57 5.53 12.83
N ALA A 121 8.68 4.84 12.69
CA ALA A 121 8.76 3.39 12.78
C ALA A 121 9.80 2.96 13.82
N LEU A 122 9.62 1.74 14.33
CA LEU A 122 10.61 1.01 15.10
C LEU A 122 11.06 -0.17 14.25
N SER A 123 12.35 -0.51 14.30
CA SER A 123 12.88 -1.66 13.59
C SER A 123 13.63 -2.56 14.57
N PRO A 124 13.43 -3.88 14.54
CA PRO A 124 14.25 -4.81 15.32
C PRO A 124 15.75 -4.69 14.96
N ALA A 125 16.06 -4.27 13.74
CA ALA A 125 17.43 -4.04 13.27
C ALA A 125 18.05 -2.73 13.77
N HIS A 126 17.26 -1.82 14.38
CA HIS A 126 17.76 -0.56 14.88
C HIS A 126 17.00 -0.04 16.10
N GLN A 127 17.72 0.16 17.21
CA GLN A 127 17.11 0.49 18.50
C GLN A 127 16.43 1.87 18.58
N HIS A 128 16.82 2.81 17.71
CA HIS A 128 16.22 4.14 17.72
C HIS A 128 14.97 4.23 16.84
N ARG A 129 14.08 5.14 17.23
CA ARG A 129 12.90 5.48 16.46
C ARG A 129 13.29 6.18 15.16
N LEU A 130 12.84 5.63 14.04
CA LEU A 130 13.07 6.17 12.72
C LEU A 130 11.94 7.13 12.33
N GLN A 131 12.23 8.08 11.45
CA GLN A 131 11.28 9.03 10.88
C GLN A 131 11.19 8.84 9.37
N LEU A 132 9.96 8.87 8.84
CA LEU A 132 9.73 8.75 7.41
C LEU A 132 10.15 10.05 6.70
N LEU A 133 11.05 9.92 5.74
CA LEU A 133 11.42 10.95 4.78
C LEU A 133 10.81 10.60 3.43
N PHE A 134 10.12 11.55 2.82
CA PHE A 134 9.49 11.34 1.50
C PHE A 134 10.48 11.41 0.33
N ARG A 135 11.70 11.87 0.61
CA ARG A 135 12.83 11.82 -0.32
C ARG A 135 14.11 11.54 0.47
N PRO A 136 15.06 10.79 -0.10
CA PRO A 136 16.35 10.60 0.55
C PRO A 136 17.11 11.94 0.59
N PRO A 137 18.03 12.13 1.55
CA PRO A 137 18.89 13.32 1.57
C PRO A 137 19.67 13.47 0.25
N ALA A 138 19.75 14.69 -0.27
CA ALA A 138 20.45 14.97 -1.54
C ALA A 138 21.98 14.72 -1.46
N MET A 139 22.54 14.72 -0.24
CA MET A 139 23.96 14.50 0.00
C MET A 139 24.27 13.02 0.21
N GLY A 140 24.76 12.37 -0.85
CA GLY A 140 25.39 11.04 -0.79
C GLY A 140 24.50 9.87 -1.22
N ARG A 141 25.15 8.71 -1.45
CA ARG A 141 24.44 7.44 -1.68
C ARG A 141 23.85 6.98 -0.35
N THR A 142 22.55 7.17 -0.16
CA THR A 142 21.84 6.63 1.00
C THR A 142 21.58 5.16 0.74
N SER A 143 22.21 4.27 1.50
CA SER A 143 21.96 2.82 1.39
C SER A 143 21.12 2.32 2.56
N CYS A 144 20.29 1.31 2.28
CA CYS A 144 19.52 0.63 3.29
C CYS A 144 20.43 -0.15 4.23
N GLY A 145 20.33 0.09 5.54
CA GLY A 145 21.12 -0.57 6.56
C GLY A 145 20.81 -2.07 6.75
N PHE A 146 19.78 -2.58 6.06
CA PHE A 146 19.43 -4.00 6.09
C PHE A 146 19.89 -4.74 4.83
N CYS A 147 19.51 -4.27 3.64
CA CYS A 147 19.84 -4.95 2.38
C CYS A 147 21.08 -4.39 1.67
N GLY A 148 21.63 -3.26 2.10
CA GLY A 148 22.80 -2.61 1.49
C GLY A 148 22.52 -1.89 0.15
N ILE A 149 21.30 -2.01 -0.40
CA ILE A 149 20.92 -1.41 -1.68
C ILE A 149 20.70 0.10 -1.53
N GLN A 150 20.99 0.84 -2.60
CA GLN A 150 20.77 2.28 -2.66
C GLN A 150 19.27 2.63 -2.61
N ILE A 151 18.93 3.60 -1.77
CA ILE A 151 17.61 4.18 -1.61
C ILE A 151 17.46 5.35 -2.59
N GLN A 152 16.45 5.28 -3.45
CA GLN A 152 16.12 6.33 -4.42
C GLN A 152 14.77 7.01 -4.13
N HIS A 153 13.91 6.37 -3.34
CA HIS A 153 12.56 6.84 -3.00
C HIS A 153 12.44 7.17 -1.51
N CYS A 154 11.22 7.17 -0.95
CA CYS A 154 11.02 7.43 0.48
C CYS A 154 11.82 6.45 1.32
N CYS A 155 12.24 6.88 2.51
CA CYS A 155 12.97 6.04 3.44
C CYS A 155 12.75 6.46 4.88
N TYR A 156 12.98 5.52 5.79
CA TYR A 156 13.09 5.83 7.20
C TYR A 156 14.52 6.24 7.53
N SER A 157 14.69 7.31 8.31
CA SER A 157 15.99 7.77 8.80
C SER A 157 16.01 7.86 10.32
N CYS A 158 17.17 7.60 10.91
CA CYS A 158 17.42 7.89 12.31
C CYS A 158 17.98 9.31 12.47
N SER A 159 17.48 10.07 13.44
CA SER A 159 18.03 11.40 13.78
C SER A 159 19.30 11.33 14.63
N ARG A 160 19.56 10.18 15.26
CA ARG A 160 20.70 9.97 16.17
C ARG A 160 21.87 9.25 15.51
N CYS A 161 21.62 8.54 14.41
CA CYS A 161 22.58 7.70 13.72
C CYS A 161 22.42 7.90 12.22
N SER A 162 23.48 7.68 11.45
CA SER A 162 23.43 7.64 9.97
C SER A 162 22.82 6.32 9.46
N PHE A 163 21.65 5.95 9.98
CA PHE A 163 20.95 4.70 9.63
C PHE A 163 19.70 5.00 8.80
N PHE A 164 19.54 4.26 7.71
CA PHE A 164 18.43 4.40 6.77
C PHE A 164 17.82 3.04 6.45
N LEU A 165 16.51 3.03 6.19
CA LEU A 165 15.78 1.81 5.82
C LEU A 165 14.78 2.13 4.70
N HIS A 166 14.57 1.18 3.79
CA HIS A 166 13.39 1.23 2.93
C HIS A 166 12.11 1.23 3.77
N PRO A 167 11.01 1.78 3.25
CA PRO A 167 9.73 1.78 3.94
C PRO A 167 9.15 0.40 4.20
#